data_AF-A0A512AWY3-F1
#
_entry.id   AF-A0A512AWY3-F1
#
_cell.length_a   1.000
_cell.length_b   1.000
_cell.length_c   1.000
_cell.angle_alpha   90.00
_cell.angle_beta   90.00
_cell.angle_gamma   90.00
#
_symmetry.space_group_name_H-M   'P 1'
#
loop_
_entity.id
_entity.type
_entity.pdbx_description
1 polymer ?
#
loop_
_entity_poly.entity_id
_entity_poly.type
_entity_poly.pdbx_seq_one_letter_code
_entity_poly.pdbx_strand_id
1 'polypeptide(L)' 'MKLSNVILMSVAVAFMVIGIHRVIVENSIAANYWIFMIVLACLMLYRYRNREK' A
#
# COMPACT_ATOMS: atom_id res chain seq x y z
N MET A 1 -15.45 -4.10 12.01
CA MET A 1 -14.10 -4.29 11.43
C MET A 1 -13.16 -4.76 12.53
N LYS A 2 -12.32 -5.80 12.30
CA LYS A 2 -11.30 -6.21 13.30
C LYS A 2 -10.15 -5.20 13.30
N LEU A 3 -9.54 -4.91 14.46
CA LEU A 3 -8.43 -3.97 14.61
C LEU A 3 -7.27 -4.24 13.62
N SER A 4 -7.01 -5.52 13.35
CA SER A 4 -6.00 -5.96 12.38
C SER A 4 -6.27 -5.47 10.94
N ASN A 5 -7.53 -5.32 10.52
CA ASN A 5 -7.86 -4.76 9.20
C ASN A 5 -7.64 -3.24 9.16
N VAL A 6 -7.88 -2.54 10.27
CA VAL A 6 -7.66 -1.08 10.37
C VAL A 6 -6.17 -0.78 10.27
N ILE A 7 -5.33 -1.54 10.99
CA ILE A 7 -3.87 -1.40 10.93
C ILE A 7 -3.36 -1.65 9.50
N LEU A 8 -3.84 -2.71 8.84
CA LEU A 8 -3.41 -3.06 7.48
C LEU A 8 -3.82 -1.98 6.46
N MET A 9 -5.02 -1.41 6.63
CA MET A 9 -5.51 -0.31 5.82
C MET A 9 -4.69 0.97 6.05
N SER A 10 -4.42 1.35 7.31
CA SER A 10 -3.60 2.54 7.61
C SER A 10 -2.17 2.40 7.08
N VAL A 11 -1.57 1.22 7.20
CA VAL A 11 -0.23 0.95 6.66
C VAL A 11 -0.22 1.05 5.13
N ALA A 12 -1.24 0.49 4.45
CA ALA A 12 -1.36 0.61 3.00
C ALA A 12 -1.47 2.07 2.53
N VAL A 13 -2.26 2.90 3.23
CA VAL A 13 -2.39 4.33 2.93
C VAL A 13 -1.07 5.08 3.17
N ALA A 14 -0.36 4.79 4.26
CA ALA A 14 0.93 5.41 4.55
C ALA A 14 1.96 5.12 3.44
N PHE A 15 2.08 3.85 3.01
CA PHE A 15 2.97 3.48 1.91
C PHE A 15 2.56 4.13 0.58
N MET A 16 1.26 4.33 0.35
CA MET A 16 0.76 5.02 -0.84
C MET A 16 1.21 6.48 -0.88
N VAL A 17 1.08 7.21 0.23
CA VAL A 17 1.53 8.62 0.33
C VAL A 17 3.04 8.72 0.12
N ILE A 18 3.82 7.83 0.73
CA ILE A 18 5.28 7.78 0.56
C ILE A 18 5.65 7.50 -0.91
N GLY A 19 4.94 6.57 -1.55
CA GLY A 19 5.20 6.22 -2.95
C GLY A 19 4.88 7.34 -3.92
N ILE A 20 3.77 8.04 -3.71
CA ILE A 20 3.41 9.22 -4.50
C ILE A 20 4.46 10.31 -4.33
N HIS A 21 4.87 10.61 -3.09
CA HIS A 21 5.91 11.60 -2.83
C HIS A 21 7.23 11.25 -3.51
N ARG A 22 7.69 9.99 -3.41
CA ARG A 22 8.92 9.56 -4.10
C ARG A 22 8.83 9.68 -5.61
N VAL A 23 7.69 9.35 -6.23
CA VAL A 23 7.53 9.51 -7.69
C VAL A 23 7.60 10.97 -8.10
N ILE A 24 6.98 11.86 -7.33
CA ILE A 24 7.00 13.30 -7.61
C ILE A 24 8.42 13.86 -7.45
N VAL A 25 9.16 13.44 -6.41
CA VAL A 25 10.49 13.98 -6.10
C VAL A 25 11.60 13.40 -6.98
N GLU A 26 11.66 12.08 -7.15
CA GLU A 26 12.73 11.42 -7.93
C GLU A 26 12.40 11.36 -9.43
N ASN A 27 11.19 11.77 -9.85
CA ASN A 27 10.68 11.75 -11.23
C ASN A 27 10.94 10.43 -11.98
N SER A 28 11.04 9.33 -11.21
CA SER A 28 11.47 8.02 -11.70
C SER A 28 10.52 6.95 -11.18
N ILE A 29 9.47 6.69 -11.96
CA ILE A 29 8.47 5.65 -11.67
C ILE A 29 9.12 4.26 -11.67
N ALA A 30 10.08 4.00 -12.57
CA ALA A 30 10.75 2.71 -12.68
C ALA A 30 11.61 2.40 -11.44
N ALA A 31 12.34 3.37 -10.91
CA ALA A 31 13.16 3.21 -9.71
C ALA A 31 12.30 3.00 -8.45
N ASN A 32 11.11 3.59 -8.41
CA ASN A 32 10.19 3.53 -7.27
C ASN A 32 9.07 2.50 -7.41
N TYR A 33 9.09 1.68 -8.48
CA TYR A 33 8.09 0.65 -8.74
C TYR A 33 7.87 -0.31 -7.56
N TRP A 34 8.94 -0.64 -6.84
CA TRP A 34 8.90 -1.53 -5.68
C TRP A 34 7.98 -1.04 -4.56
N ILE A 35 7.90 0.28 -4.33
CA ILE A 35 7.05 0.86 -3.28
C ILE A 35 5.56 0.71 -3.64
N PHE A 36 5.21 0.82 -4.93
CA PHE A 36 3.86 0.58 -5.43
C PHE A 36 3.48 -0.89 -5.34
N MET A 37 4.43 -1.80 -5.56
CA MET A 37 4.22 -3.23 -5.35
C MET A 37 3.91 -3.56 -3.88
N ILE A 38 4.55 -2.87 -2.92
CA ILE A 38 4.25 -3.02 -1.49
C ILE A 38 2.84 -2.52 -1.17
N VAL A 39 2.43 -1.36 -1.69
CA VAL A 39 1.07 -0.81 -1.52
C VAL A 39 0.04 -1.80 -2.06
N LEU A 40 0.25 -2.29 -3.28
CA LEU A 40 -0.62 -3.27 -3.93
C LEU A 40 -0.71 -4.57 -3.13
N ALA A 41 0.42 -5.12 -2.67
CA ALA A 41 0.45 -6.33 -1.86
C ALA A 41 -0.35 -6.13 -0.55
N CYS A 42 -0.19 -4.99 0.11
CA CYS A 42 -0.95 -4.65 1.32
C CYS A 42 -2.45 -4.55 1.04
N LEU A 43 -2.84 -3.90 -0.05
CA LEU A 43 -4.23 -3.81 -0.51
C LEU A 43 -4.83 -5.17 -0.88
N MET A 44 -4.05 -6.02 -1.54
CA MET A 44 -4.46 -7.36 -1.95
C MET A 44 -4.67 -8.26 -0.73
N LEU A 45 -3.75 -8.22 0.23
CA LEU A 45 -3.88 -8.91 1.52
C LEU A 45 -5.10 -8.43 2.31
N TYR A 46 -5.35 -7.12 2.34
CA TYR A 46 -6.56 -6.57 2.95
C TYR A 46 -7.82 -7.14 2.28
N ARG A 47 -7.88 -7.09 0.94
CA ARG A 47 -9.03 -7.61 0.18
C ARG A 47 -9.23 -9.11 0.34
N TYR A 48 -8.15 -9.89 0.36
CA TYR A 48 -8.20 -11.34 0.56
C TYR A 48 -8.79 -11.68 1.93
N ARG A 49 -8.24 -11.07 3.00
CA ARG A 49 -8.72 -11.26 4.38
C ARG A 49 -10.16 -10.76 4.61
N ASN A 50 -10.63 -9.83 3.78
CA ASN A 50 -12.00 -9.32 3.85
C ASN A 50 -12.98 -10.09 2.94
N ARG A 51 -12.49 -10.96 2.03
CA ARG A 51 -13.30 -11.89 1.23
C ARG A 51 -13.44 -13.27 1.89
N GLU A 52 -12.47 -13.71 2.69
CA GLU A 52 -12.54 -14.98 3.44
C GLU A 52 -13.39 -14.91 4.73
N LYS A 53 -14.11 -13.81 4.93
CA LYS A 53 -15.03 -13.59 6.04
C LYS A 53 -16.43 -13.34 5.51
#